data_AF-A0AA47LZK2-F1
#
_entry.id   AF-A0AA47LZK2-F1
#
_cell.length_a   1.000
_cell.length_b   1.000
_cell.length_c   1.000
_cell.angle_alpha   90.00
_cell.angle_beta   90.00
_cell.angle_gamma   90.00
#
_symmetry.space_group_name_H-M   'P 1'
#
loop_
_entity.id
_entity.type
_entity.pdbx_description
1 polymer ?
#
loop_
_entity_poly.entity_id
_entity_poly.type
_entity_poly.pdbx_seq_one_letter_code
_entity_poly.pdbx_strand_id
1 'polypeptide(L)'
;MDSECSLPCQLASVERSVVFLKQEHVTLLHGLHLEIISLQKRCTELACELSLKSPGKNQIELQEEVELLEARSQAAKASVAEKQCALGELRQELGHKGAVVGALRANLKDKERHFLEELKRRSHRSTVLNSELQKQTEVAAYLSFQLHAARQKLHHQRMQQRQQSLLLRAHGQGAQSGGGGGSGGGGGGGHTRSVSPQLPSLVCAASPVVKPKRRSVARPFPGQLRLERARECVPMEMITGPAEPTAMPDPALFLHPRRHRVRSRHSPAQRLPPLGLERAEVEEGGGEGLVEPQDEAPRMSASIPPPAAQTKAEY
;
A
#
# COMPACT_ATOMS: atom_id res chain seq x y z
N MET A 1 75.68 -114.20 -3.90
CA MET A 1 75.14 -113.57 -2.69
C MET A 1 74.26 -112.41 -3.17
N ASP A 2 73.03 -112.33 -2.65
CA ASP A 2 72.14 -111.15 -2.64
C ASP A 2 70.99 -110.99 -3.69
N SER A 3 70.53 -112.04 -4.37
CA SER A 3 69.36 -111.92 -5.29
C SER A 3 68.07 -112.65 -4.86
N GLU A 4 68.14 -113.60 -3.93
CA GLU A 4 66.96 -114.43 -3.57
C GLU A 4 66.04 -113.82 -2.49
N CYS A 5 66.49 -112.79 -1.76
CA CYS A 5 65.62 -112.03 -0.83
C CYS A 5 64.85 -110.86 -1.49
N SER A 6 65.07 -110.56 -2.78
CA SER A 6 64.51 -109.35 -3.42
C SER A 6 63.02 -109.43 -3.75
N LEU A 7 62.54 -110.59 -4.22
CA LEU A 7 61.14 -110.77 -4.65
C LEU A 7 60.11 -110.80 -3.52
N PRO A 8 60.27 -111.59 -2.43
CA PRO A 8 59.29 -111.62 -1.35
C PRO A 8 59.20 -110.29 -0.58
N CYS A 9 60.32 -109.57 -0.42
CA CYS A 9 60.32 -108.23 0.18
C CYS A 9 59.58 -107.20 -0.70
N GLN A 10 59.69 -107.30 -2.04
CA GLN A 10 58.94 -106.45 -2.98
C GLN A 10 57.45 -106.76 -2.97
N LEU A 11 57.05 -108.04 -2.97
CA LEU A 11 55.65 -108.45 -2.87
C LEU A 11 55.01 -107.93 -1.57
N ALA A 12 55.68 -108.12 -0.43
CA ALA A 12 55.20 -107.61 0.86
C ALA A 12 55.12 -106.06 0.90
N SER A 13 55.96 -105.37 0.12
CA SER A 13 55.91 -103.90 -0.04
C SER A 13 54.73 -103.46 -0.90
N VAL A 14 54.49 -104.15 -2.01
CA VAL A 14 53.34 -103.91 -2.89
C VAL A 14 52.04 -104.19 -2.14
N GLU A 15 51.93 -105.30 -1.42
CA GLU A 15 50.77 -105.63 -0.58
C GLU A 15 50.47 -104.54 0.45
N ARG A 16 51.49 -104.05 1.18
CA ARG A 16 51.34 -102.90 2.09
C ARG A 16 50.88 -101.64 1.35
N SER A 17 51.43 -101.36 0.17
CA SER A 17 51.02 -100.21 -0.63
C SER A 17 49.57 -100.33 -1.12
N VAL A 18 49.12 -101.55 -1.49
CA VAL A 18 47.74 -101.82 -1.91
C VAL A 18 46.79 -101.64 -0.73
N VAL A 19 47.13 -102.17 0.45
CA VAL A 19 46.34 -101.96 1.67
C VAL A 19 46.26 -100.47 2.02
N PHE A 20 47.37 -99.75 1.92
CA PHE A 20 47.40 -98.29 2.10
C PHE A 20 46.49 -97.58 1.09
N LEU A 21 46.61 -97.87 -0.21
CA LEU A 21 45.75 -97.31 -1.25
C LEU A 21 44.26 -97.64 -1.03
N LYS A 22 43.94 -98.83 -0.54
CA LYS A 22 42.57 -99.22 -0.19
C LYS A 22 42.05 -98.41 1.00
N GLN A 23 42.89 -98.18 2.01
CA GLN A 23 42.56 -97.34 3.15
C GLN A 23 42.36 -95.86 2.75
N GLU A 24 43.25 -95.32 1.92
CA GLU A 24 43.15 -93.97 1.36
C GLU A 24 41.88 -93.79 0.50
N HIS A 25 41.53 -94.81 -0.30
CA HIS A 25 40.31 -94.76 -1.10
C HIS A 25 39.05 -94.74 -0.22
N VAL A 26 39.00 -95.57 0.83
CA VAL A 26 37.86 -95.59 1.76
C VAL A 26 37.73 -94.27 2.51
N THR A 27 38.84 -93.67 2.95
CA THR A 27 38.83 -92.37 3.64
C THR A 27 38.39 -91.23 2.72
N LEU A 28 38.87 -91.18 1.47
CA LEU A 28 38.40 -90.21 0.47
C LEU A 28 36.89 -90.35 0.19
N LEU A 29 36.42 -91.58 -0.01
CA LEU A 29 35.02 -91.85 -0.33
C LEU A 29 34.10 -91.48 0.86
N HIS A 30 34.55 -91.72 2.09
CA HIS A 30 33.86 -91.25 3.29
C HIS A 30 33.83 -89.71 3.38
N GLY A 31 34.95 -89.03 3.09
CA GLY A 31 35.02 -87.57 3.06
C GLY A 31 34.07 -86.94 2.05
N LEU A 32 34.04 -87.46 0.81
CA LEU A 32 33.12 -87.00 -0.23
C LEU A 32 31.65 -87.23 0.15
N HIS A 33 31.33 -88.35 0.80
CA HIS A 33 29.98 -88.60 1.28
C HIS A 33 29.51 -87.54 2.28
N LEU A 34 30.37 -87.13 3.21
CA LEU A 34 30.07 -86.05 4.16
C LEU A 34 29.92 -84.69 3.47
N GLU A 35 30.73 -84.40 2.45
CA GLU A 35 30.61 -83.17 1.66
C GLU A 35 29.30 -83.12 0.87
N ILE A 36 28.90 -84.24 0.25
CA ILE A 36 27.61 -84.36 -0.43
C ILE A 36 26.47 -84.11 0.55
N ILE A 37 26.51 -84.72 1.75
CA ILE A 37 25.49 -84.50 2.79
C ILE A 37 25.48 -83.03 3.22
N SER A 38 26.65 -82.41 3.41
CA SER A 38 26.76 -81.00 3.80
C SER A 38 26.19 -80.06 2.74
N LEU A 39 26.52 -80.29 1.46
CA LEU A 39 25.98 -79.54 0.33
C LEU A 39 24.47 -79.74 0.19
N GLN A 40 23.98 -80.98 0.31
CA GLN A 40 22.56 -81.27 0.29
C GLN A 40 21.83 -80.50 1.39
N LYS A 41 22.35 -80.51 2.63
CA LYS A 41 21.80 -79.73 3.74
C LYS A 41 21.76 -78.24 3.40
N ARG A 42 22.86 -77.66 2.91
CA ARG A 42 22.91 -76.23 2.55
C ARG A 42 21.96 -75.88 1.39
N CYS A 43 21.84 -76.74 0.39
CA CYS A 43 20.88 -76.56 -0.70
C CYS A 43 19.44 -76.61 -0.19
N THR A 44 19.12 -77.52 0.74
CA THR A 44 17.79 -77.55 1.37
C THR A 44 17.52 -76.32 2.22
N GLU A 45 18.51 -75.84 2.98
CA GLU A 45 18.39 -74.60 3.78
C GLU A 45 18.13 -73.39 2.87
N LEU A 46 18.90 -73.23 1.79
CA LEU A 46 18.71 -72.15 0.82
C LEU A 46 17.36 -72.27 0.09
N ALA A 47 16.91 -73.48 -0.25
CA ALA A 47 15.60 -73.70 -0.85
C ALA A 47 14.47 -73.30 0.12
N CYS A 48 14.58 -73.68 1.40
CA CYS A 48 13.66 -73.27 2.45
C CYS A 48 13.70 -71.75 2.66
N GLU A 49 14.89 -71.14 2.76
CA GLU A 49 15.03 -69.68 2.87
C GLU A 49 14.42 -68.95 1.69
N LEU A 50 14.62 -69.42 0.46
CA LEU A 50 14.00 -68.83 -0.73
C LEU A 50 12.49 -69.02 -0.74
N SER A 51 11.97 -70.17 -0.27
CA SER A 51 10.53 -70.36 -0.13
C SER A 51 9.90 -69.49 0.97
N LEU A 52 10.64 -69.19 2.04
CA LEU A 52 10.19 -68.31 3.13
C LEU A 52 10.38 -66.83 2.80
N LYS A 53 11.40 -66.50 1.98
CA LYS A 53 11.62 -65.16 1.40
C LYS A 53 10.74 -64.92 0.16
N SER A 54 10.12 -65.96 -0.39
CA SER A 54 9.04 -65.85 -1.37
C SER A 54 7.75 -65.37 -0.68
N PRO A 55 7.01 -64.51 -1.36
CA PRO A 55 6.88 -63.11 -1.02
C PRO A 55 5.99 -62.91 0.22
N GLY A 56 6.54 -62.28 1.27
CA GLY A 56 5.81 -61.93 2.50
C GLY A 56 4.74 -60.84 2.33
N LYS A 57 4.49 -60.41 1.10
CA LYS A 57 3.27 -59.75 0.65
C LYS A 57 2.81 -60.57 -0.55
N ASN A 58 1.59 -61.09 -0.53
CA ASN A 58 1.09 -61.84 -1.68
C ASN A 58 1.30 -60.97 -2.94
N GLN A 59 1.71 -61.52 -4.08
CA GLN A 59 1.98 -60.71 -5.29
C GLN A 59 0.79 -59.79 -5.65
N ILE A 60 -0.41 -60.19 -5.25
CA ILE A 60 -1.66 -59.44 -5.31
C ILE A 60 -1.64 -58.20 -4.37
N GLU A 61 -1.22 -58.33 -3.11
CA GLU A 61 -1.12 -57.21 -2.16
C GLU A 61 -0.10 -56.16 -2.60
N LEU A 62 1.01 -56.59 -3.20
CA LEU A 62 1.99 -55.68 -3.80
C LEU A 62 1.40 -54.93 -4.99
N GLN A 63 0.62 -55.63 -5.82
CA GLN A 63 -0.05 -55.03 -6.97
C GLN A 63 -1.09 -53.99 -6.51
N GLU A 64 -1.89 -54.31 -5.49
CA GLU A 64 -2.85 -53.39 -4.88
C GLU A 64 -2.17 -52.16 -4.26
N GLU A 65 -1.02 -52.33 -3.59
CA GLU A 65 -0.25 -51.23 -3.01
C GLU A 65 0.31 -50.30 -4.11
N VAL A 66 0.80 -50.87 -5.23
CA VAL A 66 1.25 -50.10 -6.38
C VAL A 66 0.09 -49.32 -7.00
N GLU A 67 -1.07 -49.95 -7.21
CA GLU A 67 -2.27 -49.28 -7.75
C GLU A 67 -2.74 -48.14 -6.84
N LEU A 68 -2.72 -48.34 -5.52
CA LEU A 68 -3.07 -47.29 -4.55
C LEU A 68 -2.07 -46.13 -4.59
N LEU A 69 -0.78 -46.41 -4.67
CA LEU A 69 0.26 -45.39 -4.77
C LEU A 69 0.19 -44.63 -6.09
N GLU A 70 -0.14 -45.32 -7.18
CA GLU A 70 -0.38 -44.71 -8.49
C GLU A 70 -1.60 -43.80 -8.45
N ALA A 71 -2.72 -44.25 -7.87
CA ALA A 71 -3.91 -43.42 -7.69
C ALA A 71 -3.61 -42.17 -6.84
N ARG A 72 -2.86 -42.32 -5.74
CA ARG A 72 -2.42 -41.20 -4.90
C ARG A 72 -1.50 -40.24 -5.65
N SER A 73 -0.57 -40.77 -6.45
CA SER A 73 0.34 -39.99 -7.29
C SER A 73 -0.41 -39.20 -8.36
N GLN A 74 -1.38 -39.82 -9.01
CA GLN A 74 -2.26 -39.17 -9.99
C GLN A 74 -3.10 -38.07 -9.35
N ALA A 75 -3.72 -38.32 -8.20
CA ALA A 75 -4.48 -37.32 -7.45
C ALA A 75 -3.60 -36.12 -7.03
N ALA A 76 -2.37 -36.39 -6.57
CA ALA A 76 -1.42 -35.34 -6.23
C ALA A 76 -1.03 -34.51 -7.47
N LYS A 77 -0.78 -35.15 -8.62
CA LYS A 77 -0.49 -34.46 -9.89
C LYS A 77 -1.65 -33.58 -10.34
N ALA A 78 -2.89 -34.09 -10.29
CA ALA A 78 -4.09 -33.31 -10.62
C ALA A 78 -4.22 -32.07 -9.73
N SER A 79 -4.05 -32.24 -8.41
CA SER A 79 -4.11 -31.13 -7.46
C SER A 79 -2.98 -30.11 -7.63
N VAL A 80 -1.81 -30.53 -8.13
CA VAL A 80 -0.73 -29.61 -8.50
C VAL A 80 -1.08 -28.85 -9.78
N ALA A 81 -1.64 -29.52 -10.78
CA ALA A 81 -2.06 -28.89 -12.03
C ALA A 81 -3.15 -27.83 -11.80
N GLU A 82 -4.16 -28.13 -10.97
CA GLU A 82 -5.19 -27.16 -10.57
C GLU A 82 -4.59 -25.91 -9.93
N LYS A 83 -3.67 -26.10 -8.97
CA LYS A 83 -2.97 -24.97 -8.33
C LYS A 83 -2.14 -24.18 -9.33
N GLN A 84 -1.48 -24.83 -10.28
CA GLN A 84 -0.73 -24.14 -11.34
C GLN A 84 -1.64 -23.30 -12.24
N CYS A 85 -2.82 -23.81 -12.61
CA CYS A 85 -3.83 -23.05 -13.35
C CYS A 85 -4.30 -21.83 -12.54
N ALA A 86 -4.68 -22.01 -11.28
CA ALA A 86 -5.11 -20.92 -10.41
C ALA A 86 -4.02 -19.85 -10.22
N LEU A 87 -2.76 -20.27 -10.04
CA LEU A 87 -1.62 -19.35 -10.00
C LEU A 87 -1.41 -18.60 -11.32
N GLY A 88 -1.69 -19.24 -12.45
CA GLY A 88 -1.67 -18.62 -13.78
C GLY A 88 -2.72 -17.51 -13.90
N GLU A 89 -3.96 -17.77 -13.49
CA GLU A 89 -5.05 -16.79 -13.46
C GLU A 89 -4.72 -15.60 -12.56
N LEU A 90 -4.25 -15.85 -11.34
CA LEU A 90 -3.83 -14.80 -10.41
C LEU A 90 -2.70 -13.92 -10.98
N ARG A 91 -1.75 -14.51 -11.71
CA ARG A 91 -0.69 -13.74 -12.40
C ARG A 91 -1.25 -12.86 -13.52
N GLN A 92 -2.21 -13.38 -14.30
CA GLN A 92 -2.86 -12.59 -15.35
C GLN A 92 -3.66 -11.43 -14.75
N GLU A 93 -4.42 -11.67 -13.67
CA GLU A 93 -5.13 -10.61 -12.95
C GLU A 93 -4.17 -9.55 -12.39
N LEU A 94 -3.06 -9.98 -11.79
CA LEU A 94 -2.05 -9.07 -11.26
C LEU A 94 -1.43 -8.23 -12.38
N GLY A 95 -1.17 -8.84 -13.54
CA GLY A 95 -0.72 -8.13 -14.74
C GLY A 95 -1.73 -7.09 -15.22
N HIS A 96 -3.01 -7.46 -15.32
CA HIS A 96 -4.09 -6.54 -15.71
C HIS A 96 -4.24 -5.38 -14.71
N LYS A 97 -4.29 -5.68 -13.41
CA LYS A 97 -4.34 -4.66 -12.34
C LYS A 97 -3.11 -3.75 -12.39
N GLY A 98 -1.93 -4.31 -12.65
CA GLY A 98 -0.69 -3.55 -12.87
C GLY A 98 -0.79 -2.57 -14.04
N ALA A 99 -1.34 -3.01 -15.17
CA ALA A 99 -1.56 -2.15 -16.33
C ALA A 99 -2.54 -1.01 -16.04
N VAL A 100 -3.64 -1.29 -15.35
CA VAL A 100 -4.62 -0.26 -14.93
C VAL A 100 -3.97 0.75 -13.99
N VAL A 101 -3.23 0.31 -12.98
CA VAL A 101 -2.49 1.21 -12.08
C VAL A 101 -1.47 2.04 -12.86
N GLY A 102 -0.77 1.46 -13.83
CA GLY A 102 0.14 2.17 -14.72
C GLY A 102 -0.54 3.29 -15.50
N ALA A 103 -1.69 2.98 -16.12
CA ALA A 103 -2.48 3.95 -16.88
C ALA A 103 -3.01 5.09 -15.99
N LEU A 104 -3.52 4.78 -14.79
CA LEU A 104 -3.99 5.78 -13.84
C LEU A 104 -2.84 6.69 -13.36
N ARG A 105 -1.67 6.11 -13.05
CA ARG A 105 -0.48 6.89 -12.69
C ARG A 105 -0.04 7.83 -13.82
N ALA A 106 -0.05 7.36 -15.06
CA ALA A 106 0.25 8.20 -16.22
C ALA A 106 -0.78 9.34 -16.34
N ASN A 107 -2.08 9.04 -16.24
CA ASN A 107 -3.14 10.04 -16.33
C ASN A 107 -3.04 11.12 -15.25
N LEU A 108 -2.71 10.74 -14.01
CA LEU A 108 -2.49 11.69 -12.91
C LEU A 108 -1.30 12.60 -13.19
N LYS A 109 -0.17 12.04 -13.65
CA LYS A 109 1.00 12.83 -14.07
C LYS A 109 0.66 13.77 -15.23
N ASP A 110 -0.16 13.33 -16.18
CA ASP A 110 -0.57 14.15 -17.31
C ASP A 110 -1.43 15.31 -16.83
N LYS A 111 -2.44 15.06 -15.99
CA LYS A 111 -3.29 16.09 -15.38
C LYS A 111 -2.46 17.09 -14.57
N GLU A 112 -1.51 16.62 -13.77
CA GLU A 112 -0.58 17.48 -13.03
C GLU A 112 0.18 18.44 -13.96
N ARG A 113 0.75 17.93 -15.07
CA ARG A 113 1.42 18.78 -16.07
C ARG A 113 0.47 19.82 -16.65
N HIS A 114 -0.74 19.43 -17.03
CA HIS A 114 -1.75 20.36 -17.56
C HIS A 114 -2.15 21.43 -16.54
N PHE A 115 -2.34 21.09 -15.26
CA PHE A 115 -2.66 22.07 -14.22
C PHE A 115 -1.53 23.06 -13.99
N LEU A 116 -0.27 22.61 -14.03
CA LEU A 116 0.88 23.49 -13.90
C LEU A 116 1.01 24.45 -15.09
N GLU A 117 0.75 23.98 -16.31
CA GLU A 117 0.73 24.81 -17.51
C GLU A 117 -0.38 25.86 -17.46
N GLU A 118 -1.59 25.46 -17.05
CA GLU A 118 -2.72 26.37 -16.82
C GLU A 118 -2.39 27.43 -15.77
N LEU A 119 -1.80 27.01 -14.65
CA LEU A 119 -1.40 27.91 -13.58
C LEU A 119 -0.36 28.92 -14.06
N LYS A 120 0.68 28.46 -14.79
CA LYS A 120 1.69 29.33 -15.40
C LYS A 120 1.06 30.33 -16.37
N ARG A 121 0.14 29.88 -17.23
CA ARG A 121 -0.55 30.75 -18.20
C ARG A 121 -1.38 31.83 -17.49
N ARG A 122 -2.14 31.45 -16.47
CA ARG A 122 -2.96 32.39 -15.68
C ARG A 122 -2.10 33.39 -14.90
N SER A 123 -1.00 32.90 -14.30
CA SER A 123 -0.03 33.75 -13.62
C SER A 123 0.56 34.79 -14.57
N HIS A 124 1.02 34.38 -15.75
CA HIS A 124 1.53 35.29 -16.77
C HIS A 124 0.48 36.33 -17.19
N ARG A 125 -0.76 35.90 -17.45
CA ARG A 125 -1.87 36.81 -17.78
C ARG A 125 -2.13 37.82 -16.65
N SER A 126 -2.09 37.39 -15.39
CA SER A 126 -2.23 38.28 -14.24
C SER A 126 -1.10 39.30 -14.17
N THR A 127 0.15 38.89 -14.43
CA THR A 127 1.29 39.81 -14.48
C THR A 127 1.13 40.87 -15.57
N VAL A 128 0.69 40.46 -16.77
CA VAL A 128 0.44 41.39 -17.88
C VAL A 128 -0.62 42.42 -17.50
N LEU A 129 -1.78 41.96 -17.01
CA LEU A 129 -2.87 42.85 -16.61
C LEU A 129 -2.47 43.77 -15.43
N ASN A 130 -1.71 43.28 -14.45
CA ASN A 130 -1.19 44.11 -13.37
C ASN A 130 -0.23 45.18 -13.88
N SER A 131 0.63 44.84 -14.86
CA SER A 131 1.51 45.83 -15.48
C SER A 131 0.74 46.89 -16.26
N GLU A 132 -0.37 46.51 -16.90
CA GLU A 132 -1.25 47.44 -17.62
C GLU A 132 -2.01 48.36 -16.66
N LEU A 133 -2.55 47.80 -15.57
CA LEU A 133 -3.18 48.57 -14.50
C LEU A 133 -2.20 49.54 -13.86
N GLN A 134 -0.96 49.13 -13.62
CA GLN A 134 0.09 50.00 -13.08
C GLN A 134 0.39 51.17 -14.03
N LYS A 135 0.53 50.91 -15.34
CA LYS A 135 0.70 51.97 -16.35
C LYS A 135 -0.47 52.96 -16.34
N GLN A 136 -1.70 52.45 -16.26
CA GLN A 136 -2.88 53.31 -16.17
C GLN A 136 -2.88 54.14 -14.88
N THR A 137 -2.44 53.56 -13.76
CA THR A 137 -2.32 54.25 -12.47
C THR A 137 -1.28 55.37 -12.53
N GLU A 138 -0.14 55.13 -13.18
CA GLU A 138 0.91 56.14 -13.39
C GLU A 138 0.41 57.30 -14.27
N VAL A 139 -0.30 57.01 -15.36
CA VAL A 139 -0.91 58.03 -16.21
C VAL A 139 -1.95 58.85 -15.44
N ALA A 140 -2.80 58.18 -14.65
CA ALA A 140 -3.80 58.86 -13.83
C ALA A 140 -3.16 59.76 -12.77
N ALA A 141 -2.09 59.31 -12.13
CA ALA A 141 -1.32 60.11 -11.17
C ALA A 141 -0.66 61.32 -11.83
N TYR A 142 -0.08 61.14 -13.03
CA TYR A 142 0.52 62.21 -13.81
C TYR A 142 -0.50 63.29 -14.20
N LEU A 143 -1.66 62.90 -14.72
CA LEU A 143 -2.74 63.85 -15.05
C LEU A 143 -3.29 64.55 -13.81
N SER A 144 -3.41 63.83 -12.69
CA SER A 144 -3.79 64.43 -11.40
C SER A 144 -2.79 65.48 -10.95
N PHE A 145 -1.49 65.20 -11.06
CA PHE A 145 -0.43 66.18 -10.78
C PHE A 145 -0.52 67.40 -11.71
N GLN A 146 -0.73 67.19 -13.02
CA GLN A 146 -0.92 68.30 -13.95
C GLN A 146 -2.14 69.17 -13.60
N LEU A 147 -3.28 68.54 -13.26
CA LEU A 147 -4.49 69.25 -12.83
C LEU A 147 -4.26 70.04 -11.54
N HIS A 148 -3.57 69.46 -10.56
CA HIS A 148 -3.20 70.17 -9.34
C HIS A 148 -2.27 71.35 -9.62
N ALA A 149 -1.26 71.18 -10.46
CA ALA A 149 -0.36 72.25 -10.87
C ALA A 149 -1.10 73.38 -11.61
N ALA A 150 -2.02 73.04 -12.53
CA ALA A 150 -2.86 74.01 -13.23
C ALA A 150 -3.78 74.78 -12.26
N ARG A 151 -4.43 74.07 -11.33
CA ARG A 151 -5.26 74.68 -10.27
C ARG A 151 -4.44 75.62 -9.38
N GLN A 152 -3.23 75.22 -8.99
CA GLN A 152 -2.34 76.06 -8.21
C GLN A 152 -1.97 77.33 -8.98
N LYS A 153 -1.54 77.23 -10.25
CA LYS A 153 -1.21 78.41 -11.08
C LYS A 153 -2.39 79.39 -11.19
N LEU A 154 -3.59 78.88 -11.44
CA LEU A 154 -4.81 79.69 -11.53
C LEU A 154 -5.18 80.33 -10.19
N HIS A 155 -5.00 79.62 -9.07
CA HIS A 155 -5.20 80.18 -7.74
C HIS A 155 -4.22 81.33 -7.45
N HIS A 156 -2.93 81.17 -7.79
CA HIS A 156 -1.92 82.23 -7.65
C HIS A 156 -2.29 83.45 -8.51
N GLN A 157 -2.70 83.26 -9.76
CA GLN A 157 -3.17 84.37 -10.63
C GLN A 157 -4.37 85.11 -10.02
N ARG A 158 -5.38 84.38 -9.52
CA ARG A 158 -6.54 85.00 -8.84
C ARG A 158 -6.13 85.80 -7.61
N MET A 159 -5.16 85.32 -6.83
CA MET A 159 -4.65 86.06 -5.68
C MET A 159 -3.88 87.33 -6.09
N GLN A 160 -3.07 87.27 -7.15
CA GLN A 160 -2.40 88.44 -7.70
C GLN A 160 -3.39 89.48 -8.26
N GLN A 161 -4.41 89.04 -9.01
CA GLN A 161 -5.48 89.91 -9.49
C GLN A 161 -6.24 90.58 -8.33
N ARG A 162 -6.53 89.84 -7.26
CA ARG A 162 -7.15 90.42 -6.05
C ARG A 162 -6.26 91.48 -5.42
N GLN A 163 -4.95 91.23 -5.31
CA GLN A 163 -4.01 92.23 -4.78
C GLN A 163 -3.94 93.47 -5.68
N GLN A 164 -3.81 93.29 -7.00
CA GLN A 164 -3.82 94.40 -7.96
C GLN A 164 -5.15 95.17 -7.95
N SER A 165 -6.28 94.48 -7.84
CA SER A 165 -7.61 95.09 -7.71
C SER A 165 -7.75 95.87 -6.40
N LEU A 166 -7.23 95.36 -5.28
CA LEU A 166 -7.19 96.10 -4.01
C LEU A 166 -6.30 97.35 -4.12
N LEU A 167 -5.16 97.27 -4.79
CA LEU A 167 -4.29 98.43 -5.05
C LEU A 167 -4.97 99.48 -5.94
N LEU A 168 -5.62 99.05 -7.04
CA LEU A 168 -6.42 99.94 -7.90
C LEU A 168 -7.62 100.54 -7.15
N ARG A 169 -8.28 99.78 -6.27
CA ARG A 169 -9.37 100.28 -5.41
C ARG A 169 -8.87 101.22 -4.31
N ALA A 170 -7.63 101.06 -3.86
CA ALA A 170 -6.99 102.02 -2.95
C ALA A 170 -6.62 103.33 -3.69
N HIS A 171 -6.27 103.27 -4.98
CA HIS A 171 -6.02 104.46 -5.81
C HIS A 171 -7.30 105.12 -6.38
N GLY A 172 -8.42 104.40 -6.50
CA GLY A 172 -9.70 104.89 -7.02
C GLY A 172 -10.68 105.44 -5.98
N GLN A 173 -10.30 105.57 -4.71
CA GLN A 173 -11.16 106.19 -3.68
C GLN A 173 -11.10 107.72 -3.77
N GLY A 174 -11.81 108.23 -4.77
CA GLY A 174 -12.04 109.63 -5.00
C GLY A 174 -13.29 109.90 -5.84
N ALA A 175 -14.34 109.07 -5.77
CA ALA A 175 -15.67 109.45 -6.26
C ALA A 175 -16.78 108.51 -5.76
N GLN A 176 -17.58 109.06 -4.86
CA GLN A 176 -19.04 108.94 -4.79
C GLN A 176 -19.68 107.69 -4.14
N SER A 177 -20.08 107.99 -2.91
CA SER A 177 -21.23 107.51 -2.14
C SER A 177 -22.57 107.71 -2.85
N GLY A 178 -23.57 106.92 -2.42
CA GLY A 178 -25.00 107.08 -2.75
C GLY A 178 -25.50 105.97 -3.68
N GLY A 179 -26.57 105.23 -3.42
CA GLY A 179 -27.69 105.37 -2.49
C GLY A 179 -28.90 104.68 -3.14
N GLY A 180 -29.93 104.37 -2.35
CA GLY A 180 -31.28 104.21 -2.87
C GLY A 180 -31.73 102.78 -3.17
N GLY A 181 -32.71 102.31 -2.39
CA GLY A 181 -33.49 101.13 -2.67
C GLY A 181 -34.47 101.30 -3.83
N GLY A 182 -35.12 100.20 -4.20
CA GLY A 182 -36.14 100.16 -5.23
C GLY A 182 -36.79 98.79 -5.29
N SER A 183 -37.89 98.66 -4.56
CA SER A 183 -38.83 97.55 -4.64
C SER A 183 -39.75 97.74 -5.85
N GLY A 184 -40.09 96.65 -6.54
CA GLY A 184 -41.32 96.57 -7.34
C GLY A 184 -41.16 96.27 -8.84
N GLY A 185 -41.85 95.22 -9.29
CA GLY A 185 -42.58 95.25 -10.56
C GLY A 185 -42.32 94.12 -11.56
N GLY A 186 -43.35 93.27 -11.76
CA GLY A 186 -43.71 92.58 -13.02
C GLY A 186 -42.79 91.43 -13.46
N GLY A 187 -43.24 90.22 -13.76
CA GLY A 187 -44.46 89.84 -14.48
C GLY A 187 -44.09 89.42 -15.92
N GLY A 188 -44.40 88.17 -16.30
CA GLY A 188 -44.41 87.76 -17.71
C GLY A 188 -43.74 86.41 -17.98
N GLY A 189 -44.55 85.42 -18.37
CA GLY A 189 -44.13 84.05 -18.63
C GLY A 189 -43.35 83.86 -19.93
N GLY A 190 -42.77 82.66 -20.06
CA GLY A 190 -42.07 82.20 -21.26
C GLY A 190 -41.62 80.77 -21.08
N HIS A 191 -42.36 79.84 -21.71
CA HIS A 191 -42.08 78.41 -21.72
C HIS A 191 -40.74 78.13 -22.40
N THR A 192 -39.92 77.22 -21.86
CA THR A 192 -39.23 76.16 -22.63
C THR A 192 -38.50 75.20 -21.68
N ARG A 193 -38.59 73.92 -22.05
CA ARG A 193 -37.95 72.75 -21.41
C ARG A 193 -36.46 73.00 -21.08
N SER A 194 -36.09 72.70 -19.83
CA SER A 194 -34.69 72.45 -19.45
C SER A 194 -34.64 71.16 -18.63
N VAL A 195 -34.08 70.13 -19.26
CA VAL A 195 -33.67 68.87 -18.62
C VAL A 195 -32.41 69.17 -17.83
N SER A 196 -32.49 69.11 -16.50
CA SER A 196 -31.31 69.15 -15.62
C SER A 196 -30.82 67.72 -15.33
N PRO A 197 -29.50 67.48 -15.34
CA PRO A 197 -28.92 66.16 -15.14
C PRO A 197 -29.01 65.74 -13.67
N GLN A 198 -29.46 64.50 -13.47
CA GLN A 198 -29.45 63.81 -12.19
C GLN A 198 -28.01 63.62 -11.70
N LEU A 199 -27.73 64.10 -10.49
CA LEU A 199 -26.63 63.62 -9.65
C LEU A 199 -27.03 62.25 -9.08
N PRO A 200 -26.21 61.19 -9.19
CA PRO A 200 -26.41 60.00 -8.37
C PRO A 200 -25.89 60.31 -6.96
N SER A 201 -26.83 60.69 -6.07
CA SER A 201 -26.64 60.62 -4.62
C SER A 201 -26.36 59.18 -4.23
N LEU A 202 -25.29 58.98 -3.46
CA LEU A 202 -24.95 57.73 -2.81
C LEU A 202 -26.18 57.09 -2.18
N VAL A 203 -26.46 55.84 -2.58
CA VAL A 203 -27.42 54.98 -1.91
C VAL A 203 -26.77 54.50 -0.62
N CYS A 204 -26.95 55.25 0.47
CA CYS A 204 -26.75 54.72 1.81
C CYS A 204 -27.90 53.74 2.09
N ALA A 205 -27.68 52.46 1.79
CA ALA A 205 -28.59 51.39 2.19
C ALA A 205 -28.53 51.22 3.71
N ALA A 206 -29.47 51.87 4.40
CA ALA A 206 -29.77 51.60 5.80
C ALA A 206 -30.29 50.16 5.92
N SER A 207 -29.59 49.34 6.73
CA SER A 207 -30.01 47.98 7.05
C SER A 207 -31.23 47.98 8.00
N PRO A 208 -32.15 47.00 7.90
CA PRO A 208 -33.27 46.90 8.83
C PRO A 208 -32.78 46.39 10.19
N VAL A 209 -33.10 47.16 11.24
CA VAL A 209 -32.89 46.79 12.63
C VAL A 209 -33.92 45.73 13.02
N VAL A 210 -33.51 44.47 13.13
CA VAL A 210 -34.27 43.41 13.82
C VAL A 210 -33.57 43.12 15.14
N LYS A 211 -34.29 43.32 16.25
CA LYS A 211 -33.81 43.03 17.61
C LYS A 211 -33.78 41.51 17.83
N PRO A 212 -32.65 40.90 18.26
CA PRO A 212 -32.67 39.54 18.80
C PRO A 212 -32.89 39.55 20.31
N LYS A 213 -33.85 38.73 20.73
CA LYS A 213 -34.11 38.34 22.12
C LYS A 213 -32.85 37.69 22.72
N ARG A 214 -32.49 38.12 23.94
CA ARG A 214 -31.39 37.59 24.77
C ARG A 214 -31.37 36.05 24.81
N ARG A 215 -30.23 35.46 24.44
CA ARG A 215 -29.61 34.34 25.18
C ARG A 215 -28.11 34.34 24.91
N SER A 216 -27.36 34.48 26.00
CA SER A 216 -25.89 34.50 26.07
C SER A 216 -25.28 33.13 25.82
N VAL A 217 -24.28 33.01 24.95
CA VAL A 217 -22.99 32.32 25.18
C VAL A 217 -21.95 32.92 24.19
N ALA A 218 -20.72 33.07 24.67
CA ALA A 218 -19.56 33.82 24.16
C ALA A 218 -19.23 33.70 22.65
N ARG A 219 -18.74 34.81 22.06
CA ARG A 219 -17.97 34.83 20.79
C ARG A 219 -16.55 35.37 21.01
N PRO A 220 -15.56 34.95 20.19
CA PRO A 220 -14.19 35.46 20.17
C PRO A 220 -14.04 36.75 19.33
N PHE A 221 -12.85 37.35 19.40
CA PHE A 221 -12.46 38.69 18.96
C PHE A 221 -12.69 39.05 17.46
N PRO A 222 -12.95 40.34 17.14
CA PRO A 222 -13.33 40.83 15.79
C PRO A 222 -12.21 40.89 14.74
N GLY A 223 -10.99 40.40 15.04
CA GLY A 223 -9.84 40.44 14.12
C GLY A 223 -9.84 39.37 13.02
N GLN A 224 -10.57 38.25 13.21
CA GLN A 224 -10.53 37.09 12.29
C GLN A 224 -11.49 37.19 11.10
N LEU A 225 -12.57 37.95 11.20
CA LEU A 225 -13.62 38.02 10.16
C LEU A 225 -13.16 38.72 8.86
N ARG A 226 -12.12 39.56 8.92
CA ARG A 226 -11.63 40.31 7.75
C ARG A 226 -10.63 39.52 6.90
N LEU A 227 -9.99 38.49 7.47
CA LEU A 227 -9.01 37.66 6.76
C LEU A 227 -9.68 36.51 6.00
N GLU A 228 -10.85 36.04 6.45
CA GLU A 228 -11.60 34.98 5.77
C GLU A 228 -12.28 35.43 4.47
N ARG A 229 -12.81 36.66 4.41
CA ARG A 229 -13.52 37.15 3.23
C ARG A 229 -12.65 37.31 1.97
N ALA A 230 -11.33 37.32 2.13
CA ALA A 230 -10.38 37.39 1.01
C ALA A 230 -10.02 36.01 0.44
N ARG A 231 -10.47 34.90 1.05
CA ARG A 231 -10.19 33.52 0.62
C ARG A 231 -11.40 32.82 -0.02
N GLU A 232 -12.52 33.51 -0.17
CA GLU A 232 -13.81 32.95 -0.59
C GLU A 232 -13.96 32.78 -2.12
N CYS A 233 -12.97 33.18 -2.93
CA CYS A 233 -13.03 33.12 -4.40
C CYS A 233 -12.30 31.92 -5.04
N VAL A 234 -11.98 30.88 -4.26
CA VAL A 234 -11.57 29.59 -4.81
C VAL A 234 -12.52 28.54 -4.24
N PRO A 235 -13.27 27.80 -5.09
CA PRO A 235 -13.97 26.61 -4.62
C PRO A 235 -12.95 25.69 -3.94
N MET A 236 -13.00 25.59 -2.62
CA MET A 236 -12.32 24.51 -1.91
C MET A 236 -13.16 23.26 -2.17
N GLU A 237 -12.93 22.62 -3.32
CA GLU A 237 -13.25 21.20 -3.43
C GLU A 237 -12.48 20.51 -2.29
N MET A 238 -13.22 20.01 -1.31
CA MET A 238 -12.71 19.06 -0.34
C MET A 238 -12.18 17.87 -1.15
N ILE A 239 -10.90 17.86 -1.49
CA ILE A 239 -10.22 16.67 -1.96
C ILE A 239 -10.16 15.77 -0.74
N THR A 240 -11.21 14.98 -0.53
CA THR A 240 -11.19 13.85 0.39
C THR A 240 -10.13 12.92 -0.19
N GLY A 241 -8.91 13.01 0.35
CA GLY A 241 -7.88 12.02 0.08
C GLY A 241 -8.44 10.63 0.41
N PRO A 242 -7.90 9.57 -0.21
CA PRO A 242 -8.28 8.21 0.18
C PRO A 242 -8.16 8.09 1.69
N ALA A 243 -9.20 7.53 2.32
CA ALA A 243 -9.29 7.39 3.77
C ALA A 243 -7.94 6.89 4.31
N GLU A 244 -7.43 7.58 5.33
CA GLU A 244 -6.15 7.26 5.96
C GLU A 244 -6.16 5.76 6.26
N PRO A 245 -5.18 4.99 5.74
CA PRO A 245 -5.19 3.54 5.89
C PRO A 245 -5.15 3.24 7.39
N THR A 246 -6.25 2.68 7.90
CA THR A 246 -6.32 2.20 9.28
C THR A 246 -5.06 1.40 9.56
N ALA A 247 -4.33 1.76 10.61
CA ALA A 247 -3.11 1.06 10.99
C ALA A 247 -3.39 -0.44 11.02
N MET A 248 -2.54 -1.21 10.33
CA MET A 248 -2.68 -2.66 10.26
C MET A 248 -2.77 -3.22 11.68
N PRO A 249 -3.71 -4.15 11.95
CA PRO A 249 -3.76 -4.80 13.25
C PRO A 249 -2.41 -5.46 13.52
N ASP A 250 -1.93 -5.34 14.77
CA ASP A 250 -0.62 -5.81 15.19
C ASP A 250 -0.38 -7.27 14.72
N PRO A 251 0.62 -7.53 13.87
CA PRO A 251 0.90 -8.87 13.37
C PRO A 251 1.23 -9.86 14.48
N ALA A 252 1.65 -9.39 15.66
CA ALA A 252 1.87 -10.24 16.82
C ALA A 252 0.60 -11.00 17.24
N LEU A 253 -0.61 -10.49 16.93
CA LEU A 253 -1.87 -11.20 17.19
C LEU A 253 -2.06 -12.47 16.36
N PHE A 254 -1.30 -12.65 15.28
CA PHE A 254 -1.33 -13.83 14.41
C PHE A 254 -0.19 -14.81 14.70
N LEU A 255 0.87 -14.35 15.38
CA LEU A 255 2.04 -15.15 15.71
C LEU A 255 1.91 -15.92 17.03
N HIS A 256 0.87 -15.61 17.80
CA HIS A 256 0.54 -16.37 19.01
C HIS A 256 -0.62 -17.30 18.66
N PRO A 257 -0.48 -18.63 18.83
CA PRO A 257 -1.63 -19.51 18.81
C PRO A 257 -2.66 -18.93 19.78
N ARG A 258 -3.83 -18.57 19.27
CA ARG A 258 -4.93 -18.06 20.09
C ARG A 258 -5.26 -19.12 21.12
N ARG A 259 -4.64 -19.03 22.30
CA ARG A 259 -5.13 -19.74 23.47
C ARG A 259 -6.50 -19.14 23.72
N HIS A 260 -7.54 -19.90 23.39
CA HIS A 260 -8.91 -19.62 23.76
C HIS A 260 -8.94 -19.40 25.27
N ARG A 261 -8.78 -18.14 25.71
CA ARG A 261 -9.25 -17.76 27.03
C ARG A 261 -10.75 -17.85 26.97
N VAL A 262 -11.28 -18.90 27.59
CA VAL A 262 -12.67 -18.98 28.02
C VAL A 262 -12.93 -17.70 28.80
N ARG A 263 -13.66 -16.78 28.18
CA ARG A 263 -14.15 -15.56 28.81
C ARG A 263 -15.18 -16.02 29.84
N SER A 264 -14.73 -16.18 31.09
CA SER A 264 -15.61 -16.34 32.25
C SER A 264 -16.56 -15.14 32.26
N ARG A 265 -17.84 -15.39 32.04
CA ARG A 265 -18.91 -14.39 32.12
C ARG A 265 -19.34 -14.27 33.57
N HIS A 266 -19.21 -13.07 34.14
CA HIS A 266 -20.18 -12.56 35.11
C HIS A 266 -21.14 -11.59 34.37
N SER A 267 -22.42 -11.71 34.72
CA SER A 267 -23.62 -11.16 34.06
C SER A 267 -24.12 -9.83 34.71
N PRO A 268 -25.37 -9.35 34.52
CA PRO A 268 -25.93 -8.72 33.32
C PRO A 268 -26.66 -7.36 33.61
N ALA A 269 -26.99 -6.60 32.56
CA ALA A 269 -28.08 -5.60 32.50
C ALA A 269 -28.21 -5.14 31.03
N GLN A 270 -29.35 -4.94 30.36
CA GLN A 270 -30.78 -5.01 30.67
C GLN A 270 -31.54 -4.80 29.31
N ARG A 271 -32.66 -5.53 29.08
CA ARG A 271 -33.76 -5.34 28.08
C ARG A 271 -33.44 -5.50 26.56
N LEU A 272 -34.29 -6.05 25.66
CA LEU A 272 -35.61 -6.75 25.61
C LEU A 272 -35.72 -7.44 24.19
N PRO A 273 -36.61 -8.44 23.96
CA PRO A 273 -36.60 -9.42 22.83
C PRO A 273 -37.79 -9.20 21.83
N PRO A 274 -38.27 -10.15 20.96
CA PRO A 274 -37.83 -11.53 20.55
C PRO A 274 -37.81 -11.77 19.00
N LEU A 275 -37.36 -12.93 18.44
CA LEU A 275 -38.19 -14.11 18.08
C LEU A 275 -37.38 -15.29 17.47
N GLY A 276 -37.76 -16.53 17.84
CA GLY A 276 -37.58 -17.84 17.14
C GLY A 276 -36.30 -18.65 17.45
N LEU A 277 -36.28 -19.65 18.37
CA LEU A 277 -36.65 -21.08 18.21
C LEU A 277 -36.05 -21.71 16.93
N GLU A 278 -35.05 -22.60 17.03
CA GLU A 278 -35.26 -24.04 17.24
C GLU A 278 -34.04 -24.76 17.87
N ARG A 279 -34.36 -25.90 18.46
CA ARG A 279 -33.61 -26.82 19.33
C ARG A 279 -32.69 -27.78 18.54
N ALA A 280 -31.57 -28.19 19.14
CA ALA A 280 -31.10 -29.58 19.07
C ALA A 280 -30.09 -29.84 20.20
N GLU A 281 -30.32 -30.93 20.92
CA GLU A 281 -29.61 -31.43 22.10
C GLU A 281 -28.49 -32.44 21.72
N VAL A 282 -27.77 -32.90 22.74
CA VAL A 282 -27.15 -34.24 22.92
C VAL A 282 -25.60 -34.29 22.99
N GLU A 283 -25.12 -34.45 24.25
CA GLU A 283 -24.13 -35.41 24.81
C GLU A 283 -22.73 -35.60 24.18
N GLU A 284 -21.69 -36.10 24.84
CA GLU A 284 -21.27 -36.43 26.23
C GLU A 284 -19.87 -37.07 26.06
N GLY A 285 -19.01 -37.00 27.09
CA GLY A 285 -17.78 -37.82 27.22
C GLY A 285 -16.49 -37.05 26.90
N GLY A 286 -15.49 -36.91 27.78
CA GLY A 286 -15.09 -37.75 28.91
C GLY A 286 -13.69 -38.28 28.62
N GLY A 287 -12.68 -37.96 29.44
CA GLY A 287 -11.36 -38.61 29.35
C GLY A 287 -10.18 -37.73 29.76
N GLU A 288 -9.69 -37.96 30.96
CA GLU A 288 -8.52 -37.37 31.60
C GLU A 288 -7.19 -38.02 31.15
N GLY A 289 -6.05 -37.39 31.49
CA GLY A 289 -4.74 -38.05 31.63
C GLY A 289 -3.63 -37.43 30.77
N LEU A 290 -2.73 -36.57 31.28
CA LEU A 290 -1.59 -36.78 32.19
C LEU A 290 -0.25 -36.95 31.42
N VAL A 291 0.79 -36.30 31.96
CA VAL A 291 2.25 -36.50 31.81
C VAL A 291 3.00 -35.67 30.73
N GLU A 292 3.52 -34.51 31.18
CA GLU A 292 4.90 -34.05 30.93
C GLU A 292 5.80 -34.72 32.02
N PRO A 293 7.12 -34.98 31.84
CA PRO A 293 8.08 -33.88 31.61
C PRO A 293 9.41 -34.18 30.84
N GLN A 294 10.05 -33.08 30.43
CA GLN A 294 11.51 -32.79 30.44
C GLN A 294 12.48 -33.65 29.61
N ASP A 295 13.28 -32.99 28.75
CA ASP A 295 14.72 -32.83 29.05
C ASP A 295 15.43 -31.73 28.22
N GLU A 296 16.49 -31.17 28.80
CA GLU A 296 17.28 -30.02 28.35
C GLU A 296 18.34 -30.31 27.26
N ALA A 297 18.44 -29.40 26.27
CA ALA A 297 19.67 -28.77 25.68
C ALA A 297 20.83 -29.66 25.12
N PRO A 298 21.94 -29.10 24.55
CA PRO A 298 22.19 -27.84 23.82
C PRO A 298 22.94 -27.98 22.45
N ARG A 299 22.90 -26.90 21.66
CA ARG A 299 23.90 -26.29 20.75
C ARG A 299 25.03 -27.14 20.11
N MET A 300 25.19 -27.02 18.77
CA MET A 300 26.46 -26.74 18.04
C MET A 300 26.11 -26.25 16.60
N SER A 301 26.53 -25.06 16.16
CA SER A 301 27.69 -24.78 15.26
C SER A 301 27.49 -25.34 13.83
N ALA A 302 27.74 -24.68 12.69
CA ALA A 302 28.54 -23.51 12.37
C ALA A 302 28.13 -22.94 10.98
N SER A 303 28.52 -21.68 10.77
CA SER A 303 28.48 -20.91 9.52
C SER A 303 29.42 -21.49 8.44
N ILE A 304 28.97 -21.54 7.18
CA ILE A 304 29.79 -21.83 6.00
C ILE A 304 29.68 -20.63 5.03
N PRO A 305 30.78 -19.96 4.63
CA PRO A 305 30.77 -18.95 3.57
C PRO A 305 31.01 -19.56 2.18
N PRO A 306 30.56 -18.91 1.08
CA PRO A 306 30.67 -19.44 -0.28
C PRO A 306 32.04 -19.16 -0.93
N PRO A 307 32.49 -19.99 -1.90
CA PRO A 307 33.75 -19.77 -2.61
C PRO A 307 33.60 -18.80 -3.80
N ALA A 308 34.67 -18.04 -4.02
CA ALA A 308 34.85 -17.07 -5.10
C ALA A 308 35.02 -17.77 -6.47
N ALA A 309 34.35 -17.23 -7.49
CA ALA A 309 34.48 -17.66 -8.88
C ALA A 309 35.72 -17.03 -9.54
N GLN A 310 36.59 -17.89 -10.07
CA GLN A 310 37.74 -17.54 -10.89
C GLN A 310 37.30 -17.11 -12.29
N THR A 311 37.91 -16.05 -12.79
CA THR A 311 37.89 -15.59 -14.17
C THR A 311 38.64 -16.57 -15.07
N LYS A 312 37.99 -17.01 -16.15
CA LYS A 312 38.68 -17.62 -17.30
C LYS A 312 38.58 -16.69 -18.50
N ALA A 313 39.75 -16.35 -19.01
CA ALA A 313 39.95 -15.85 -20.37
C ALA A 313 39.64 -16.98 -21.37
N GLU A 314 39.06 -16.62 -22.51
CA GLU A 314 39.25 -17.22 -23.86
C GLU A 314 38.16 -16.66 -24.81
N TYR A 315 38.50 -15.63 -25.58
CA TYR A 315 38.58 -15.60 -27.06
C TYR A 315 38.73 -14.16 -27.55
#